data_AF-A0A7S0LU41-F1
#
_entry.id   AF-A0A7S0LU41-F1
#
_cell.length_a   1.000
_cell.length_b   1.000
_cell.length_c   1.000
_cell.angle_alpha   90.00
_cell.angle_beta   90.00
_cell.angle_gamma   90.00
#
_symmetry.space_group_name_H-M   'P 1'
#
loop_
_entity.id
_entity.type
_entity.pdbx_description
1 polymer ?
#
loop_
_entity_poly.entity_id
_entity_poly.type
_entity_poly.pdbx_seq_one_letter_code
_entity_poly.pdbx_strand_id
1 'polypeptide(L)'
;MVDDTLYPVAILIDELKNEDIQLRLNSIRRLSTIAVALGMERTRGELIPFLNDSIDDEDEVLIALAEELGNFVEYVGGADYASVLLMPLETLATVEETVVRDKAIESLNKVAEKLSMDHLLEHFVPLIRRLAQGDWFTSRISACALF
;
A
#
# COMPACT_ATOMS: atom_id res chain seq x y z
N MET A 1 0.35 -32.20 7.46
CA MET A 1 1.68 -31.64 7.71
C MET A 1 1.54 -30.17 7.44
N VAL A 2 1.54 -29.34 8.49
CA VAL A 2 1.47 -27.89 8.35
C VAL A 2 2.81 -27.48 7.72
N ASP A 3 2.75 -26.82 6.58
CA ASP A 3 3.90 -26.50 5.74
C ASP A 3 4.88 -25.61 6.52
N ASP A 4 6.13 -26.06 6.71
CA ASP A 4 7.19 -25.36 7.47
C ASP A 4 7.51 -23.98 6.86
N THR A 5 7.01 -23.69 5.65
CA THR A 5 7.13 -22.39 4.96
C THR A 5 6.11 -21.35 5.43
N LEU A 6 5.03 -21.73 6.12
CA LEU A 6 4.03 -20.79 6.67
C LEU A 6 4.49 -20.14 7.99
N TYR A 7 5.30 -20.84 8.79
CA TYR A 7 5.74 -20.38 10.11
C TYR A 7 6.57 -19.07 10.08
N PRO A 8 7.48 -18.87 9.10
CA PRO A 8 8.24 -17.61 8.99
C PRO A 8 7.36 -16.41 8.64
N VAL A 9 6.33 -16.61 7.83
CA VAL A 9 5.46 -15.53 7.35
C VAL A 9 4.51 -15.05 8.43
N ALA A 10 3.92 -15.98 9.19
CA ALA A 10 3.04 -15.63 10.31
C ALA A 10 3.79 -14.76 11.34
N ILE A 11 5.06 -15.08 11.61
CA ILE A 11 5.91 -14.28 12.50
C ILE A 11 6.15 -12.88 11.93
N LEU A 12 6.50 -12.77 10.64
CA LEU A 12 6.74 -11.47 10.00
C LEU A 12 5.49 -10.59 9.93
N ILE A 13 4.30 -11.20 9.78
CA ILE A 13 3.01 -10.50 9.83
C ILE A 13 2.63 -10.15 11.28
N ASP A 14 2.94 -11.00 12.26
CA ASP A 14 2.72 -10.69 13.67
C ASP A 14 3.63 -9.55 14.15
N GLU A 15 4.83 -9.40 13.60
CA GLU A 15 5.69 -8.24 13.86
C GLU A 15 5.05 -6.91 13.41
N LEU A 16 4.25 -6.92 12.34
CA LEU A 16 3.47 -5.76 11.90
C LEU A 16 2.32 -5.42 12.86
N LYS A 17 1.94 -6.32 13.77
CA LYS A 17 0.91 -6.12 14.81
C LYS A 17 1.50 -5.83 16.19
N ASN A 18 2.80 -5.60 16.28
CA ASN A 18 3.44 -5.36 17.57
C ASN A 18 2.88 -4.11 18.24
N GLU A 19 2.74 -4.10 19.57
CA GLU A 19 2.28 -2.92 20.32
C GLU A 19 3.29 -1.75 20.27
N ASP A 20 4.58 -2.05 20.09
CA ASP A 20 5.64 -1.05 19.97
C ASP A 20 5.69 -0.46 18.54
N ILE A 21 5.40 0.84 18.44
CA ILE A 21 5.46 1.61 17.19
C ILE A 21 6.81 1.47 16.47
N GLN A 22 7.93 1.41 17.19
CA GLN A 22 9.25 1.30 16.57
C GLN A 22 9.45 -0.07 15.93
N LEU A 23 8.88 -1.12 16.51
CA LEU A 23 8.92 -2.46 15.93
C LEU A 23 8.03 -2.55 14.69
N ARG A 24 6.84 -1.94 14.71
CA ARG A 24 5.99 -1.84 13.51
C ARG A 24 6.67 -1.05 12.40
N LEU A 25 7.23 0.12 12.71
CA LEU A 25 7.96 0.95 11.76
C LEU A 25 9.16 0.20 11.14
N ASN A 26 9.95 -0.50 11.95
CA ASN A 26 11.05 -1.32 11.47
C ASN A 26 10.58 -2.48 10.56
N SER A 27 9.41 -3.03 10.84
CA SER A 27 8.80 -4.10 10.04
C SER A 27 8.30 -3.56 8.70
N ILE A 28 7.67 -2.38 8.69
CA ILE A 28 7.26 -1.68 7.47
C ILE A 28 8.47 -1.42 6.57
N ARG A 29 9.58 -0.92 7.12
CA ARG A 29 10.84 -0.69 6.39
C ARG A 29 11.48 -1.97 5.83
N ARG A 30 10.98 -3.15 6.20
CA ARG A 30 11.42 -4.47 5.73
C ARG A 30 10.38 -5.17 4.87
N LEU A 31 9.29 -4.51 4.46
CA LEU A 31 8.22 -5.10 3.64
C LEU A 31 8.73 -5.80 2.38
N SER A 32 9.75 -5.23 1.73
CA SER A 32 10.41 -5.85 0.57
C SER A 32 10.97 -7.25 0.89
N THR A 33 11.60 -7.41 2.05
CA THR A 33 12.15 -8.70 2.51
C THR A 33 11.03 -9.70 2.80
N ILE A 34 9.95 -9.22 3.44
CA ILE A 34 8.76 -10.03 3.72
C ILE A 34 8.14 -10.52 2.41
N ALA A 35 7.96 -9.64 1.43
CA ALA A 35 7.38 -9.98 0.14
C ALA A 35 8.25 -10.93 -0.69
N VAL A 36 9.58 -10.81 -0.61
CA VAL A 36 10.50 -11.78 -1.23
C VAL A 36 10.36 -13.17 -0.61
N ALA A 37 10.24 -13.26 0.71
CA ALA A 37 10.05 -14.53 1.41
C ALA A 37 8.68 -15.16 1.12
N LEU A 38 7.64 -14.33 0.99
CA LEU A 38 6.27 -14.73 0.65
C LEU A 38 6.10 -15.19 -0.79
N GLY A 39 6.78 -14.52 -1.72
CA GLY A 39 6.53 -14.62 -3.15
C GLY A 39 5.35 -13.76 -3.62
N MET A 40 5.39 -13.36 -4.89
CA MET A 40 4.46 -12.40 -5.49
C MET A 40 2.97 -12.78 -5.35
N GLU A 41 2.61 -14.06 -5.46
CA GLU A 41 1.22 -14.50 -5.39
C GLU A 41 0.62 -14.26 -3.99
N ARG A 42 1.34 -14.67 -2.95
CA ARG A 42 0.92 -14.49 -1.57
C ARG A 42 1.06 -13.05 -1.11
N THR A 43 2.05 -12.31 -1.63
CA THR A 43 2.12 -10.86 -1.41
C THR A 43 0.82 -10.18 -1.82
N ARG A 44 0.28 -10.51 -2.99
CA ARG A 44 -1.00 -9.95 -3.46
C ARG A 44 -2.21 -10.49 -2.70
N GLY A 45 -2.23 -11.79 -2.40
CA GLY A 45 -3.39 -12.46 -1.81
C GLY A 45 -3.51 -12.34 -0.29
N GLU A 46 -2.41 -12.06 0.41
CA GLU A 46 -2.34 -12.05 1.88
C GLU A 46 -1.77 -10.73 2.40
N LEU A 47 -0.55 -10.35 1.98
CA LEU A 47 0.15 -9.19 2.55
C LEU A 47 -0.54 -7.86 2.20
N ILE A 48 -0.88 -7.63 0.93
CA ILE A 48 -1.53 -6.37 0.51
C ILE A 48 -2.90 -6.17 1.21
N PRO A 49 -3.81 -7.18 1.25
CA PRO A 49 -5.04 -7.06 2.02
C PRO A 49 -4.79 -6.77 3.50
N PHE A 50 -3.84 -7.46 4.12
CA PHE A 50 -3.46 -7.21 5.51
C PHE A 50 -3.03 -5.75 5.75
N LEU A 51 -2.18 -5.21 4.87
CA LEU A 51 -1.71 -3.82 4.98
C LEU A 51 -2.85 -2.84 4.77
N ASN A 52 -3.78 -3.13 3.87
CA ASN A 52 -4.97 -2.31 3.64
C ASN A 52 -5.88 -2.25 4.88
N ASP A 53 -6.04 -3.37 5.57
CA ASP A 53 -6.82 -3.45 6.81
C ASP A 53 -6.11 -2.80 8.01
N SER A 54 -4.81 -2.52 7.90
CA SER A 54 -3.97 -1.94 8.96
C SER A 54 -3.68 -0.45 8.77
N ILE A 55 -4.53 0.28 8.02
CA ILE A 55 -4.34 1.72 7.73
C ILE A 55 -4.77 2.63 8.90
N ASP A 56 -5.27 2.07 9.99
CA ASP A 56 -5.55 2.76 11.26
C ASP A 56 -4.37 2.58 12.23
N ASP A 57 -3.23 3.19 11.89
CA ASP A 57 -1.97 3.13 12.66
C ASP A 57 -1.41 4.56 12.85
N GLU A 58 -0.30 4.72 13.58
CA GLU A 58 0.27 6.06 13.80
C GLU A 58 0.89 6.67 12.53
N ASP A 59 0.84 8.00 12.43
CA ASP A 59 1.24 8.74 11.22
C ASP A 59 2.63 8.36 10.69
N GLU A 60 3.62 8.14 11.56
CA GLU A 60 4.98 7.74 11.17
C GLU A 60 5.01 6.37 10.47
N VAL A 61 4.18 5.43 10.95
CA VAL A 61 4.02 4.09 10.35
C VAL A 61 3.31 4.22 9.01
N LEU A 62 2.25 5.02 8.93
CA LEU A 62 1.48 5.24 7.69
C LEU A 62 2.32 5.94 6.60
N ILE A 63 3.16 6.91 6.97
CA ILE A 63 4.09 7.56 6.04
C ILE A 63 5.08 6.53 5.47
N ALA A 64 5.66 5.70 6.33
CA ALA A 64 6.58 4.65 5.90
C ALA A 64 5.87 3.61 5.01
N LEU A 65 4.63 3.24 5.35
CA LEU A 65 3.84 2.30 4.57
C LEU A 65 3.56 2.85 3.17
N ALA A 66 3.10 4.11 3.08
CA ALA A 66 2.86 4.77 1.81
C ALA A 66 4.12 4.75 0.93
N GLU A 67 5.28 5.12 1.50
CA GLU A 67 6.57 5.14 0.81
C GLU A 67 6.99 3.75 0.28
N GLU A 68 6.85 2.71 1.11
CA GLU A 68 7.20 1.34 0.71
C GLU A 68 6.26 0.82 -0.39
N LEU A 69 4.96 1.11 -0.32
CA LEU A 69 3.98 0.73 -1.35
C LEU A 69 4.30 1.37 -2.71
N GLY A 70 4.79 2.60 -2.74
CA GLY A 70 5.25 3.25 -3.98
C GLY A 70 6.45 2.54 -4.65
N ASN A 71 7.20 1.74 -3.90
CA ASN A 71 8.34 0.95 -4.38
C ASN A 71 8.00 -0.53 -4.62
N PHE A 72 6.72 -0.92 -4.50
CA PHE A 72 6.36 -2.32 -4.31
C PHE A 72 6.01 -3.10 -5.59
N VAL A 73 6.06 -2.43 -6.74
CA VAL A 73 5.62 -2.98 -8.04
C VAL A 73 6.29 -4.31 -8.38
N GLU A 74 7.61 -4.41 -8.21
CA GLU A 74 8.33 -5.66 -8.52
C GLU A 74 7.93 -6.82 -7.59
N TYR A 75 7.59 -6.52 -6.34
CA TYR A 75 7.24 -7.53 -5.34
C TYR A 75 5.82 -8.08 -5.48
N VAL A 76 4.95 -7.40 -6.24
CA VAL A 76 3.62 -7.88 -6.61
C VAL A 76 3.59 -8.59 -7.96
N GLY A 77 4.74 -8.77 -8.63
CA GLY A 77 4.83 -9.41 -9.94
C GLY A 77 4.85 -8.43 -11.11
N GLY A 78 5.24 -7.19 -10.89
CA GLY A 78 5.47 -6.18 -11.94
C GLY A 78 4.23 -5.40 -12.35
N ALA A 79 4.35 -4.67 -13.46
CA ALA A 79 3.34 -3.78 -14.02
C ALA A 79 1.95 -4.44 -14.22
N ASP A 80 1.95 -5.72 -14.59
CA ASP A 80 0.73 -6.50 -14.84
C ASP A 80 -0.13 -6.68 -13.59
N TYR A 81 0.43 -6.47 -12.40
CA TYR A 81 -0.27 -6.64 -11.13
C TYR A 81 -0.15 -5.45 -10.19
N ALA A 82 0.47 -4.36 -10.63
CA ALA A 82 0.67 -3.17 -9.81
C ALA A 82 -0.65 -2.49 -9.39
N SER A 83 -1.78 -2.77 -10.06
CA SER A 83 -3.09 -2.23 -9.72
C SER A 83 -3.57 -2.60 -8.31
N VAL A 84 -3.08 -3.72 -7.74
CA VAL A 84 -3.40 -4.13 -6.36
C VAL A 84 -2.90 -3.14 -5.31
N LEU A 85 -1.87 -2.34 -5.62
CA LEU A 85 -1.30 -1.33 -4.73
C LEU A 85 -2.17 -0.06 -4.65
N LEU A 86 -3.06 0.13 -5.62
CA LEU A 86 -3.87 1.34 -5.71
C LEU A 86 -4.87 1.46 -4.56
N MET A 87 -5.45 0.35 -4.11
CA MET A 87 -6.44 0.34 -3.02
C MET A 87 -5.86 0.82 -1.67
N PRO A 88 -4.76 0.24 -1.14
CA PRO A 88 -4.19 0.74 0.11
C PRO A 88 -3.69 2.18 -0.01
N LEU A 89 -3.10 2.56 -1.14
CA LEU A 89 -2.66 3.93 -1.38
C LEU A 89 -3.82 4.93 -1.50
N GLU A 90 -4.95 4.53 -2.10
CA GLU A 90 -6.18 5.33 -2.13
C GLU A 90 -6.68 5.59 -0.71
N THR A 91 -6.77 4.55 0.12
CA THR A 91 -7.18 4.69 1.53
C THR A 91 -6.25 5.64 2.29
N LEU A 92 -4.92 5.47 2.16
CA LEU A 92 -3.93 6.38 2.75
C LEU A 92 -4.08 7.82 2.24
N ALA A 93 -4.47 8.02 0.98
CA ALA A 93 -4.71 9.35 0.42
C ALA A 93 -5.98 10.02 0.97
N THR A 94 -6.79 9.35 1.79
CA THR A 94 -8.00 9.92 2.40
C THR A 94 -7.87 10.29 3.88
N VAL A 95 -6.78 9.90 4.55
CA VAL A 95 -6.59 10.12 5.99
C VAL A 95 -6.49 11.61 6.36
N GLU A 96 -6.67 11.94 7.64
CA GLU A 96 -6.66 13.34 8.11
C GLU A 96 -5.28 13.98 8.13
N GLU A 97 -4.22 13.21 8.39
CA GLU A 97 -2.85 13.74 8.41
C GLU A 97 -2.36 14.08 7.01
N THR A 98 -1.94 15.33 6.82
CA THR A 98 -1.56 15.85 5.50
C THR A 98 -0.29 15.22 4.99
N VAL A 99 0.70 15.00 5.86
CA VAL A 99 1.99 14.41 5.46
C VAL A 99 1.80 12.97 4.96
N VAL A 100 0.90 12.20 5.57
CA VAL A 100 0.55 10.85 5.11
C VAL A 100 -0.08 10.91 3.72
N ARG A 101 -1.06 11.80 3.51
CA ARG A 101 -1.71 11.97 2.19
C ARG A 101 -0.72 12.34 1.10
N ASP A 102 0.15 13.32 1.36
CA ASP A 102 1.14 13.78 0.38
C ASP A 102 2.07 12.63 -0.04
N LYS A 103 2.50 11.79 0.91
CA LYS A 103 3.32 10.61 0.62
C LYS A 103 2.55 9.54 -0.15
N ALA A 104 1.27 9.34 0.15
CA ALA A 104 0.41 8.40 -0.59
C ALA A 104 0.21 8.85 -2.04
N ILE A 105 0.01 10.14 -2.28
CA ILE A 105 -0.12 10.73 -3.62
C ILE A 105 1.18 10.58 -4.42
N GLU A 106 2.33 10.87 -3.82
CA GLU A 106 3.64 10.63 -4.45
C GLU A 106 3.78 9.17 -4.90
N SER A 107 3.37 8.24 -4.03
CA SER A 107 3.43 6.80 -4.28
C SER A 107 2.42 6.34 -5.34
N LEU A 108 1.21 6.91 -5.37
CA LEU A 108 0.21 6.69 -6.42
C LEU A 108 0.76 7.08 -7.78
N ASN A 109 1.36 8.26 -7.90
CA ASN A 109 1.96 8.73 -9.15
C ASN A 109 3.08 7.80 -9.61
N LYS A 110 3.94 7.37 -8.69
CA LYS A 110 5.02 6.42 -8.99
C LYS A 110 4.52 5.06 -9.47
N VAL A 111 3.45 4.54 -8.88
CA VAL A 111 2.81 3.29 -9.34
C VAL A 111 2.13 3.50 -10.69
N ALA A 112 1.46 4.63 -10.90
CA ALA A 112 0.79 4.95 -12.16
C ALA A 112 1.75 4.99 -13.36
N GLU A 113 2.98 5.50 -13.17
CA GLU A 113 4.05 5.47 -14.19
C GLU A 113 4.43 4.04 -14.65
N LYS A 114 4.12 3.01 -13.85
CA LYS A 114 4.39 1.61 -14.17
C LYS A 114 3.20 0.89 -14.77
N LEU A 115 1.99 1.45 -14.67
CA LEU A 115 0.78 0.80 -15.18
C LEU A 115 0.73 0.87 -16.71
N SER A 116 0.19 -0.17 -17.32
CA SER A 116 -0.21 -0.15 -18.73
C SER A 116 -1.35 0.85 -18.93
N MET A 117 -1.56 1.29 -20.18
CA MET A 117 -2.68 2.19 -20.50
C MET A 117 -4.03 1.57 -20.12
N ASP A 118 -4.19 0.26 -20.33
CA ASP A 118 -5.41 -0.45 -19.98
C ASP A 118 -5.63 -0.43 -18.45
N HIS A 119 -4.61 -0.72 -17.64
CA HIS A 119 -4.71 -0.65 -16.18
C HIS A 119 -4.93 0.77 -15.67
N LEU A 120 -4.37 1.80 -16.31
CA LEU A 120 -4.66 3.19 -15.97
C LEU A 120 -6.15 3.50 -16.17
N LEU A 121 -6.73 3.11 -17.31
CA LEU A 121 -8.13 3.36 -17.61
C LEU A 121 -9.08 2.53 -16.74
N GLU A 122 -8.74 1.28 -16.45
CA GLU A 122 -9.58 0.34 -15.69
C GLU A 122 -9.52 0.57 -14.18
N HIS A 123 -8.39 1.04 -13.65
CA HIS A 123 -8.18 1.12 -12.19
C HIS A 123 -7.84 2.53 -11.69
N PHE A 124 -6.89 3.22 -12.33
CA PHE A 124 -6.38 4.50 -11.84
C PHE A 124 -7.36 5.67 -12.10
N VAL A 125 -7.96 5.74 -13.29
CA VAL A 125 -8.97 6.77 -13.60
C VAL A 125 -10.20 6.65 -12.70
N PRO A 126 -10.77 5.45 -12.45
CA PRO A 126 -11.82 5.27 -11.46
C PRO A 126 -11.42 5.68 -10.04
N LEU A 127 -10.18 5.43 -9.62
CA LEU A 127 -9.63 5.88 -8.33
C LEU A 127 -9.67 7.41 -8.22
N ILE A 128 -9.15 8.14 -9.23
CA ILE A 128 -9.18 9.61 -9.22
C ILE A 128 -10.62 10.12 -9.13
N ARG A 129 -11.56 9.49 -9.85
CA ARG A 129 -12.98 9.86 -9.80
C ARG A 129 -13.56 9.64 -8.40
N ARG A 130 -13.28 8.51 -7.74
CA ARG A 130 -13.72 8.27 -6.37
C ARG A 130 -13.15 9.31 -5.42
N LEU A 131 -11.86 9.63 -5.53
CA LEU A 131 -11.23 10.65 -4.69
C LEU A 131 -11.88 12.03 -4.89
N ALA A 132 -12.09 12.44 -6.14
CA ALA A 132 -12.69 13.73 -6.50
C ALA A 132 -14.17 13.86 -6.08
N GLN A 133 -14.89 12.74 -6.03
CA GLN A 133 -16.31 12.68 -5.65
C GLN A 133 -16.52 12.29 -4.19
N GLY A 134 -15.46 12.05 -3.43
CA GLY A 134 -15.53 11.65 -2.03
C GLY A 134 -16.22 12.69 -1.16
N ASP A 135 -17.02 12.22 -0.20
CA ASP A 135 -17.78 13.07 0.74
C ASP A 135 -16.84 13.93 1.60
N TRP A 136 -15.68 13.37 1.98
CA TRP A 136 -14.67 14.03 2.80
C TRP A 136 -13.77 14.96 1.96
N PHE A 137 -13.47 16.13 2.51
CA PHE A 137 -12.66 17.13 1.79
C PHE A 137 -11.21 16.67 1.57
N THR A 138 -10.66 15.86 2.48
CA THR A 138 -9.30 15.29 2.40
C THR A 138 -9.12 14.52 1.10
N SER A 139 -10.04 13.63 0.78
CA SER A 139 -10.13 12.87 -0.47
C SER A 139 -10.10 13.77 -1.71
N ARG A 140 -10.91 14.84 -1.70
CA ARG A 140 -11.01 15.77 -2.84
C ARG A 140 -9.74 16.60 -3.03
N ILE A 141 -9.04 16.95 -1.96
CA ILE A 141 -7.74 17.63 -2.03
C ILE A 141 -6.72 16.71 -2.70
N SER A 142 -6.65 15.44 -2.27
CA SER A 142 -5.72 14.46 -2.84
C SER A 142 -5.93 14.26 -4.34
N ALA A 143 -7.20 14.25 -4.80
CA ALA A 143 -7.52 14.14 -6.22
C ALA A 143 -6.87 15.25 -7.07
N CYS A 144 -6.76 16.48 -6.55
CA CYS A 144 -6.17 17.61 -7.28
C CYS A 144 -4.68 17.42 -7.60
N ALA A 145 -3.98 16.56 -6.85
CA ALA A 145 -2.55 16.30 -7.03
C ALA A 145 -2.25 15.05 -7.88
N LEU A 146 -3.30 14.40 -8.42
CA LEU A 146 -3.22 13.21 -9.28
C LEU A 146 -3.58 13.51 -10.75
N PHE A 147 -3.66 14.78 -11.14
CA PHE A 147 -3.93 15.26 -12.50
C PHE A 147 -2.67 15.67 -13.24
#